data_AF-A0A7J8PW90-F1
#
_entry.id   AF-A0A7J8PW90-F1
#
_cell.length_a   1.000
_cell.length_b   1.000
_cell.length_c   1.000
_cell.angle_alpha   90.00
_cell.angle_beta   90.00
_cell.angle_gamma   90.00
#
_symmetry.space_group_name_H-M   'P 1'
#
loop_
_entity.id
_entity.type
_entity.pdbx_description
1 polymer ?
#
loop_
_entity_poly.entity_id
_entity_poly.type
_entity_poly.pdbx_seq_one_letter_code
_entity_poly.pdbx_strand_id
1 'polypeptide(L)'
;MDSFSTGSSGTGSPQISTDEFMDQMKAQLAQAYAQEFLEVALSFLYLNSVPGTVRGKCFEKCISKPGSSLSGSESSCISRCVDRYIEATGIVGRALFTSR
;
A
#
# COMPACT_ATOMS: atom_id res chain seq x y z
N MET A 1 -51.95 -43.93 -4.92
CA MET A 1 -52.63 -43.57 -6.18
C MET A 1 -52.72 -42.06 -6.11
N ASP A 2 -51.89 -41.28 -6.81
CA ASP A 2 -51.40 -41.38 -8.20
C ASP A 2 -49.92 -40.89 -8.24
N SER A 3 -48.90 -41.49 -8.88
CA SER A 3 -48.68 -42.10 -10.20
C SER A 3 -48.04 -41.17 -11.25
N PHE A 4 -46.84 -41.60 -11.67
CA PHE A 4 -46.15 -41.45 -12.96
C PHE A 4 -45.11 -40.33 -13.17
N SER A 5 -43.87 -40.82 -13.37
CA SER A 5 -42.67 -40.13 -13.85
C SER A 5 -42.84 -39.46 -15.21
N THR A 6 -42.13 -38.34 -15.42
CA THR A 6 -41.64 -37.96 -16.75
C THR A 6 -40.26 -37.31 -16.58
N GLY A 7 -39.23 -38.05 -16.99
CA GLY A 7 -37.93 -37.46 -17.28
C GLY A 7 -38.01 -36.69 -18.59
N SER A 8 -37.39 -35.52 -18.65
CA SER A 8 -36.98 -34.80 -19.86
C SER A 8 -35.93 -33.78 -19.42
N SER A 9 -34.65 -34.04 -19.69
CA SER A 9 -33.94 -33.65 -20.92
C SER A 9 -33.45 -32.21 -20.86
N GLY A 10 -32.18 -32.08 -20.47
CA GLY A 10 -31.20 -31.15 -21.02
C GLY A 10 -31.60 -29.70 -21.23
N THR A 11 -31.19 -28.84 -20.31
CA THR A 11 -30.65 -27.53 -20.69
C THR A 11 -29.46 -27.28 -19.77
N GLY A 12 -28.26 -27.47 -20.32
CA GLY A 12 -27.01 -27.29 -19.60
C GLY A 12 -26.81 -25.82 -19.24
N SER A 13 -27.12 -25.49 -18.00
CA SER A 13 -26.61 -24.29 -17.33
C SER A 13 -25.53 -24.76 -16.35
N PRO A 14 -24.36 -24.11 -16.29
CA PRO A 14 -23.37 -24.48 -15.29
C PRO A 14 -23.98 -24.19 -13.92
N GLN A 15 -24.38 -25.25 -13.21
CA GLN A 15 -24.72 -25.20 -11.80
C GLN A 15 -23.41 -24.93 -11.07
N ILE A 16 -23.02 -23.65 -10.99
CA ILE A 16 -22.02 -23.18 -10.04
C ILE A 16 -22.59 -23.57 -8.69
N SER A 17 -21.99 -24.57 -8.07
CA SER A 17 -22.43 -25.06 -6.78
C SER A 17 -22.28 -23.92 -5.75
N THR A 18 -23.23 -23.79 -4.84
CA THR A 18 -23.21 -22.74 -3.81
C THR A 18 -21.91 -22.78 -3.00
N ASP A 19 -21.31 -23.97 -2.87
CA ASP A 19 -20.00 -24.18 -2.28
C ASP A 19 -18.86 -23.55 -3.10
N GLU A 20 -18.82 -23.74 -4.43
CA GLU A 20 -17.84 -23.06 -5.31
C GLU A 20 -18.02 -21.53 -5.29
N PHE A 21 -19.25 -21.05 -5.24
CA PHE A 21 -19.54 -19.62 -5.14
C PHE A 21 -19.05 -19.02 -3.81
N MET A 22 -19.26 -19.72 -2.69
CA MET A 22 -18.80 -19.29 -1.37
C MET A 22 -17.28 -19.24 -1.28
N ASP A 23 -16.58 -20.19 -1.89
CA ASP A 23 -15.12 -20.20 -1.93
C ASP A 23 -14.56 -19.09 -2.83
N GLN A 24 -15.22 -18.79 -3.95
CA GLN A 24 -14.88 -17.64 -4.78
C GLN A 24 -15.06 -16.31 -4.04
N MET A 25 -16.12 -16.19 -3.23
CA MET A 25 -16.37 -14.98 -2.42
C MET A 25 -15.35 -14.84 -1.28
N LYS A 26 -14.97 -15.94 -0.62
CA LYS A 26 -13.89 -15.95 0.39
C LYS A 26 -12.55 -15.53 -0.21
N ALA A 27 -12.24 -15.99 -1.42
CA ALA A 27 -11.00 -15.63 -2.12
C ALA A 27 -10.96 -14.12 -2.44
N GLN A 28 -12.07 -13.54 -2.94
CA GLN A 28 -12.16 -12.10 -3.16
C GLN A 28 -12.02 -11.30 -1.86
N LEU A 29 -12.65 -11.74 -0.76
CA LEU A 29 -12.54 -11.09 0.54
C LEU A 29 -11.11 -11.14 1.10
N ALA A 30 -10.46 -12.30 1.02
CA ALA A 30 -9.08 -12.48 1.45
C ALA A 30 -8.12 -11.59 0.63
N GLN A 31 -8.36 -11.45 -0.68
CA GLN A 31 -7.55 -10.62 -1.56
C GLN A 31 -7.72 -9.12 -1.27
N ALA A 32 -8.94 -8.64 -1.00
CA ALA A 32 -9.18 -7.25 -0.61
C ALA A 32 -8.47 -6.89 0.70
N TYR A 33 -8.54 -7.77 1.71
CA TYR A 33 -7.83 -7.57 2.97
C TYR A 33 -6.30 -7.56 2.81
N ALA A 34 -5.77 -8.42 1.93
CA ALA A 34 -4.34 -8.46 1.64
C ALA A 34 -3.82 -7.15 1.01
N GLN A 35 -4.62 -6.51 0.15
CA GLN A 35 -4.25 -5.23 -0.47
C GLN A 35 -4.20 -4.10 0.55
N GLU A 36 -5.20 -3.99 1.43
CA GLU A 36 -5.20 -2.99 2.51
C GLU A 36 -4.02 -3.16 3.47
N PHE A 37 -3.70 -4.41 3.82
CA PHE A 37 -2.55 -4.71 4.68
C PHE A 37 -1.24 -4.26 4.03
N LEU A 38 -1.09 -4.45 2.71
CA LEU A 38 0.11 -4.05 1.99
C LEU A 38 0.31 -2.52 2.01
N GLU A 39 -0.75 -1.75 1.77
CA GLU A 39 -0.69 -0.27 1.81
C GLU A 39 -0.35 0.25 3.21
N VAL A 40 -0.98 -0.32 4.24
CA VAL A 40 -0.68 0.04 5.64
C VAL A 40 0.74 -0.35 6.03
N ALA A 41 1.23 -1.52 5.61
CA ALA A 41 2.60 -1.97 5.86
C ALA A 41 3.64 -1.07 5.17
N LEU A 42 3.40 -0.67 3.92
CA LEU A 42 4.26 0.28 3.20
C LEU A 42 4.26 1.66 3.87
N SER A 43 3.10 2.16 4.28
CA SER A 43 2.99 3.41 5.05
C SER A 43 3.73 3.31 6.38
N PHE A 44 3.60 2.19 7.10
CA PHE A 44 4.30 1.98 8.37
C PHE A 44 5.83 1.92 8.18
N LEU A 45 6.30 1.22 7.14
CA LEU A 45 7.73 1.20 6.80
C LEU A 45 8.23 2.59 6.44
N TYR A 46 7.48 3.34 5.63
CA TYR A 46 7.79 4.73 5.30
C TYR A 46 7.86 5.59 6.57
N LEU A 47 6.87 5.50 7.45
CA LEU A 47 6.80 6.30 8.67
C LEU A 47 7.91 5.97 9.68
N ASN A 48 8.41 4.73 9.71
CA ASN A 48 9.44 4.33 10.69
C ASN A 48 10.88 4.46 10.17
N SER A 49 11.10 4.24 8.86
CA SER A 49 12.45 4.29 8.25
C SER A 49 12.81 5.69 7.73
N VAL A 50 11.84 6.42 7.18
CA VAL A 50 12.10 7.72 6.55
C VAL A 50 12.51 8.80 7.54
N PRO A 51 11.92 8.93 8.75
CA PRO A 51 12.32 9.99 9.68
C PRO A 51 13.76 9.87 10.14
N GLY A 52 14.27 8.64 10.35
CA GLY A 52 15.67 8.42 10.71
C GLY A 52 16.63 8.84 9.59
N THR A 53 16.28 8.48 8.35
CA THR A 53 17.09 8.78 7.16
C THR A 53 17.07 10.27 6.82
N VAL A 54 15.89 10.88 6.80
CA VAL A 54 15.68 12.31 6.57
C VAL A 54 16.38 13.14 7.64
N ARG A 55 16.27 12.75 8.91
CA ARG A 55 16.96 13.44 10.01
C ARG A 55 18.47 13.49 9.78
N GLY A 56 19.10 12.36 9.44
CA GLY A 56 20.53 12.32 9.17
C GLY A 56 20.93 13.20 7.98
N LYS A 57 20.22 13.07 6.85
CA LYS A 57 20.53 13.84 5.62
C LYS A 57 20.30 15.33 5.78
N CYS A 58 19.19 15.74 6.38
CA CYS A 58 18.89 17.15 6.55
C CYS A 58 19.77 17.79 7.63
N PHE A 59 20.16 17.05 8.67
CA PHE A 59 21.14 17.55 9.64
C PHE A 59 22.48 17.84 8.96
N GLU A 60 23.04 16.88 8.22
CA GLU A 60 24.31 17.03 7.51
C GLU A 60 24.31 18.20 6.52
N LYS A 61 23.18 18.45 5.85
CA LYS A 61 23.07 19.53 4.86
C LYS A 61 22.74 20.89 5.43
N CYS A 62 21.94 20.97 6.48
CA CYS A 62 21.41 22.23 6.96
C CYS A 62 22.10 22.75 8.23
N ILE A 63 22.68 21.88 9.06
CA ILE A 63 23.30 22.28 10.32
C ILE A 63 24.80 22.46 10.13
N SER A 64 25.22 23.73 9.95
CA SER A 64 26.63 24.09 9.80
C SER A 64 27.34 24.34 11.13
N LYS A 65 26.58 24.75 12.16
CA LYS A 65 27.09 25.02 13.51
C LYS A 65 26.10 24.45 14.54
N PRO A 66 26.32 23.23 15.03
CA PRO A 66 25.41 22.63 15.99
C PRO A 66 25.35 23.47 17.27
N GLY A 67 24.14 23.79 17.69
CA GLY A 67 23.84 24.56 18.90
C GLY A 67 22.64 24.00 19.64
N SER A 68 22.28 24.63 20.76
CA SER A 68 21.09 24.28 21.54
C SER A 68 19.77 24.70 20.89
N SER A 69 19.83 25.55 19.85
CA SER A 69 18.70 26.02 19.09
C SER A 69 19.04 26.11 17.60
N LEU A 70 18.00 26.05 16.76
CA LEU A 70 18.12 26.28 15.34
C LEU A 70 18.04 27.78 15.05
N SER A 71 18.95 28.29 14.24
CA SER A 71 18.79 29.60 13.62
C SER A 71 17.61 29.61 12.64
N GLY A 72 17.08 30.80 12.32
CA GLY A 72 16.00 30.92 11.34
C GLY A 72 16.37 30.37 9.96
N SER A 73 17.65 30.48 9.56
CA SER A 73 18.17 29.90 8.33
C SER A 73 18.22 28.37 8.37
N GLU A 74 18.64 27.78 9.49
CA GLU A 74 18.69 26.32 9.66
C GLU A 74 17.29 25.72 9.67
N SER A 75 16.35 26.35 10.37
CA SER A 75 14.93 25.94 10.36
C SER A 75 14.34 25.99 8.94
N SER A 76 14.55 27.10 8.22
CA SER A 76 14.08 27.23 6.83
C SER A 76 14.73 26.22 5.89
N CYS A 77 16.01 25.92 6.08
CA CYS A 77 16.72 24.88 5.31
C CYS A 77 16.13 23.50 5.58
N ILE A 78 15.90 23.15 6.85
CA ILE A 78 15.35 21.84 7.23
C ILE A 78 13.98 21.64 6.60
N SER A 79 13.07 22.60 6.68
CA SER A 79 11.74 22.50 6.06
C SER A 79 11.86 22.16 4.57
N ARG A 80 12.69 22.91 3.83
CA ARG A 80 12.93 22.65 2.40
C ARG A 80 13.57 21.29 2.14
N CYS A 81 14.52 20.88 2.98
CA CYS A 81 15.22 19.61 2.86
C CYS A 81 14.26 18.42 2.97
N VAL A 82 13.37 18.46 3.96
CA VAL A 82 12.37 17.40 4.18
C VAL A 82 11.43 17.32 2.98
N ASP A 83 10.87 18.45 2.53
CA ASP A 83 9.94 18.48 1.39
C ASP A 83 10.59 17.90 0.13
N ARG A 84 11.83 18.32 -0.18
CA ARG A 84 12.57 17.82 -1.35
C ARG A 84 12.92 16.34 -1.23
N TYR A 85 13.27 15.85 -0.04
CA TYR A 85 13.59 14.44 0.17
C TYR A 85 12.37 13.55 -0.08
N ILE A 86 11.21 13.96 0.43
CA ILE A 86 9.94 13.23 0.24
C ILE A 86 9.57 13.20 -1.25
N GLU A 87 9.65 14.35 -1.93
CA GLU A 87 9.39 14.45 -3.37
C GLU A 87 10.32 13.52 -4.18
N ALA A 88 11.63 13.60 -3.94
CA ALA A 88 12.62 12.77 -4.61
C ALA A 88 12.38 11.27 -4.38
N THR A 89 12.07 10.89 -3.13
CA THR A 89 11.76 9.51 -2.77
C THR A 89 10.51 9.02 -3.49
N GLY A 90 9.48 9.86 -3.64
CA GLY A 90 8.29 9.54 -4.42
C GLY A 90 8.57 9.33 -5.91
N ILE A 91 9.44 10.15 -6.51
CA ILE A 91 9.87 10.00 -7.91
C ILE A 91 10.61 8.68 -8.10
N VAL A 92 11.61 8.41 -7.26
CA VAL A 92 12.41 7.17 -7.32
C VAL A 92 11.53 5.95 -7.08
N GLY A 93 10.62 6.01 -6.10
CA GLY A 93 9.67 4.93 -5.83
C GLY A 93 8.81 4.61 -7.06
N ARG A 94 8.18 5.61 -7.67
CA ARG A 94 7.40 5.40 -8.91
C ARG A 94 8.26 4.83 -10.03
N ALA A 95 9.48 5.34 -10.24
CA ALA A 95 10.37 4.81 -11.26
C ALA A 95 10.72 3.33 -11.03
N LEU A 96 10.91 2.90 -9.77
CA LEU A 96 11.22 1.51 -9.45
C LEU A 96 10.02 0.58 -9.56
N PHE A 97 8.81 1.04 -9.22
CA PHE A 97 7.61 0.20 -9.16
C PHE A 97 6.73 0.26 -10.41
N THR A 98 6.81 1.32 -11.22
CA THR A 98 6.09 1.46 -12.51
C THR A 98 6.85 0.83 -13.67
N SER A 99 8.15 0.53 -13.53
CA SER A 99 8.98 -0.08 -14.57
C SER A 99 8.94 -1.61 -14.62
N ARG A 100 7.92 -2.24 -14.04
CA ARG A 100 7.67 -3.69 -14.11
C ARG A 100 6.29 -3.98 -14.64
#